data_AF-A0A940V0F0-F1
#
_entry.id   AF-A0A940V0F0-F1
#
_cell.length_a   1.000
_cell.length_b   1.000
_cell.length_c   1.000
_cell.angle_alpha   90.00
_cell.angle_beta   90.00
_cell.angle_gamma   90.00
#
_symmetry.space_group_name_H-M   'P 1'
#
loop_
_entity.id
_entity.type
_entity.pdbx_description
1 polymer ?
#
loop_
_entity_poly.entity_id
_entity_poly.type
_entity_poly.pdbx_seq_one_letter_code
_entity_poly.pdbx_strand_id
1 'polypeptide(L)'
;GESGSIEITLDKRSFSYYNTKAKDWCVEGGSYQLLIGTSSAELRMSTEVTLTGDGKEALLTEEYKSLTQYQKPVAPLRISDDQFIKLLGYTPKPDAIGKPYTMDSTLDDIKDTFIGKILLKVVKAAMKKILNSTDDPTMRLMVEKSALEMPLRSMKMAGGLSNKKMDGIVALANGKLFKGIKNLL
;
A
#
# COMPACT_ATOMS: atom_id res chain seq x y z
N GLY A 1 20.32 40.53 -2.59
CA GLY A 1 19.30 39.51 -2.30
C GLY A 1 18.65 39.86 -0.98
N GLU A 2 17.36 39.61 -0.85
CA GLU A 2 16.63 39.80 0.41
C GLU A 2 16.79 38.56 1.30
N SER A 3 16.74 38.75 2.60
CA SER A 3 16.83 37.68 3.59
C SER A 3 15.86 37.98 4.73
N GLY A 4 15.31 36.93 5.32
CA GLY A 4 14.33 37.03 6.40
C GLY A 4 14.54 35.93 7.43
N SER A 5 13.94 36.12 8.60
CA SER A 5 13.91 35.13 9.68
C SER A 5 12.54 34.47 9.75
N ILE A 6 12.52 33.17 10.04
CA ILE A 6 11.30 32.41 10.31
C ILE A 6 11.39 31.78 11.70
N GLU A 7 10.26 31.59 12.35
CA GLU A 7 10.14 30.90 13.62
C GLU A 7 9.16 29.73 13.48
N ILE A 8 9.54 28.55 13.95
CA ILE A 8 8.71 27.35 13.95
C ILE A 8 8.67 26.82 15.38
N THR A 9 7.48 26.79 15.98
CA THR A 9 7.28 26.24 17.32
C THR A 9 7.03 24.73 17.25
N LEU A 10 7.84 23.95 17.98
CA LEU A 10 7.63 22.51 18.16
C LEU A 10 7.04 22.24 19.54
N ASP A 11 5.83 21.70 19.56
CA ASP A 11 5.09 21.36 20.78
C ASP A 11 5.33 19.89 21.20
N LYS A 12 4.69 19.47 22.29
CA LYS A 12 4.72 18.06 22.75
C LYS A 12 4.33 17.09 21.63
N ARG A 13 3.35 17.45 20.80
CA ARG A 13 2.82 16.59 19.75
C ARG A 13 3.88 16.32 18.68
N SER A 14 4.74 17.30 18.41
CA SER A 14 5.85 17.23 17.45
C SER A 14 6.86 16.10 17.73
N PHE A 15 6.93 15.63 18.99
CA PHE A 15 7.85 14.58 19.44
C PHE A 15 7.15 13.28 19.84
N SER A 16 5.84 13.18 19.61
CA SER A 16 5.03 12.07 20.12
C SER A 16 4.73 10.99 19.08
N TYR A 17 4.70 9.75 19.54
CA TYR A 17 4.23 8.59 18.79
C TYR A 17 2.97 8.03 19.44
N TYR A 18 2.17 7.27 18.67
CA TYR A 18 0.98 6.64 19.21
C TYR A 18 1.33 5.29 19.84
N ASN A 19 1.13 5.18 21.15
CA ASN A 19 1.34 3.93 21.87
C ASN A 19 0.06 3.09 21.82
N THR A 20 0.06 2.03 21.02
CA THR A 20 -1.12 1.16 20.82
C THR A 20 -1.54 0.42 22.09
N LYS A 21 -0.61 0.15 23.02
CA LYS A 21 -0.93 -0.48 24.31
C LYS A 21 -1.61 0.49 25.26
N ALA A 22 -1.11 1.72 25.35
CA ALA A 22 -1.70 2.77 26.17
C ALA A 22 -2.95 3.41 25.51
N LYS A 23 -3.13 3.21 24.20
CA LYS A 23 -4.15 3.84 23.36
C LYS A 23 -4.10 5.38 23.42
N ASP A 24 -2.91 5.94 23.59
CA ASP A 24 -2.67 7.37 23.79
C ASP A 24 -1.38 7.81 23.08
N TRP A 25 -1.22 9.12 22.91
CA TRP A 25 0.04 9.71 22.44
C TRP A 25 1.05 9.78 23.60
N CYS A 26 2.27 9.35 23.34
CA CYS A 26 3.38 9.37 24.31
C CYS A 26 4.60 10.05 23.72
N VAL A 27 5.42 10.67 24.55
CA VAL A 27 6.71 11.25 24.16
C VAL A 27 7.80 10.40 24.76
N GLU A 28 8.64 9.81 23.91
CA GLU A 28 9.78 9.01 24.34
C GLU A 28 10.91 9.91 24.84
N GLY A 29 11.47 9.59 26.00
CA GLY A 29 12.70 10.22 26.45
C GLY A 29 13.87 9.84 25.55
N GLY A 30 14.68 10.82 25.16
CA GLY A 30 15.80 10.56 24.28
C GLY A 30 16.31 11.79 23.55
N SER A 31 17.26 11.53 22.65
CA SER A 31 17.85 12.54 21.78
C SER A 31 17.14 12.55 20.42
N TYR A 32 16.70 13.74 20.00
CA TYR A 32 16.00 13.97 18.75
C TYR A 32 16.83 14.91 17.87
N GLN A 33 17.10 14.49 16.64
CA GLN A 33 17.67 15.38 15.62
C GLN A 33 16.57 16.17 14.93
N LEU A 34 16.74 17.49 14.90
CA LEU A 34 15.96 18.41 14.06
C LEU A 34 16.76 18.68 12.80
N LEU A 35 16.21 18.29 11.65
CA LEU A 35 16.84 18.43 10.34
C LEU A 35 16.10 19.51 9.54
N ILE A 36 16.82 20.51 9.05
CA ILE A 36 16.26 21.64 8.31
C ILE A 36 16.82 21.61 6.89
N GLY A 37 15.94 21.68 5.90
CA GLY A 37 16.28 21.55 4.49
C GLY A 37 15.25 22.15 3.56
N THR A 38 15.57 22.16 2.28
CA THR A 38 14.64 22.56 1.20
C THR A 38 13.74 21.39 0.77
N SER A 39 14.18 20.16 1.05
CA SER A 39 13.41 18.92 0.85
C SER A 39 13.86 17.85 1.84
N SER A 40 13.14 16.73 1.93
CA SER A 40 13.55 15.57 2.73
C SER A 40 14.85 14.91 2.25
N ALA A 41 15.27 15.18 1.01
CA ALA A 41 16.53 14.69 0.44
C ALA A 41 17.67 15.71 0.52
N GLU A 42 17.36 17.00 0.74
CA GLU A 42 18.34 18.09 0.76
C GLU A 42 18.26 18.84 2.10
N LEU A 43 18.96 18.27 3.10
CA LEU A 43 19.07 18.80 4.45
C LEU A 43 20.34 19.65 4.56
N ARG A 44 20.21 20.88 5.05
CA ARG A 44 21.29 21.88 5.11
C ARG A 44 21.75 22.20 6.51
N MET A 45 20.90 22.01 7.52
CA MET A 45 21.24 22.22 8.93
C MET A 45 20.67 21.09 9.77
N SER A 46 21.34 20.80 10.88
CA SER A 46 20.87 19.87 11.90
C SER A 46 21.15 20.45 13.28
N THR A 47 20.23 20.25 14.22
CA THR A 47 20.47 20.46 15.65
C THR A 47 19.88 19.29 16.43
N GLU A 48 20.21 19.20 17.71
CA GLU A 48 19.77 18.12 18.58
C GLU A 48 19.05 18.68 19.81
N VAL A 49 17.97 18.02 20.22
CA VAL A 49 17.25 18.32 21.46
C VAL A 49 17.13 17.04 22.27
N THR A 50 17.38 17.13 23.56
CA THR A 50 17.15 16.00 24.48
C THR A 50 15.85 16.23 25.24
N LEU A 51 14.97 15.24 25.22
CA LEU A 51 13.72 15.25 25.96
C LEU A 51 13.77 14.22 27.09
N THR A 52 13.18 14.54 28.23
CA THR A 52 13.06 13.61 29.37
C THR A 52 12.04 12.50 29.12
N GLY A 53 11.15 12.67 28.14
CA GLY A 53 9.99 11.81 27.96
C GLY A 53 8.84 12.18 28.89
N ASP A 54 7.68 11.57 28.67
CA ASP A 54 6.49 11.75 29.54
C ASP A 54 6.21 10.55 30.45
N GLY A 55 7.11 9.57 30.51
CA GLY A 55 7.03 8.41 31.41
C GLY A 55 5.94 7.40 31.04
N LYS A 56 5.28 7.59 29.89
CA LYS A 56 4.23 6.70 29.36
C LYS A 56 4.74 5.77 28.27
N GLU A 57 6.04 5.73 28.05
CA GLU A 57 6.65 4.91 27.03
C GLU A 57 6.32 3.44 27.28
N ALA A 58 5.76 2.76 26.27
CA ALA A 58 5.77 1.32 26.29
C ALA A 58 7.24 0.89 26.19
N LEU A 59 7.78 0.30 27.26
CA LEU A 59 9.11 -0.30 27.22
C LEU A 59 9.19 -1.20 25.99
N LEU A 60 10.18 -0.92 25.13
CA LEU A 60 10.50 -1.82 24.03
C LEU A 60 10.73 -3.20 24.63
N THR A 61 9.90 -4.15 24.25
CA THR A 61 10.04 -5.53 24.71
C THR A 61 11.41 -6.03 24.26
N GLU A 62 12.01 -6.98 24.99
CA GLU A 62 13.25 -7.63 24.54
C GLU A 62 13.08 -8.23 23.14
N GLU A 63 11.86 -8.64 22.79
CA GLU A 63 11.48 -9.06 21.45
C GLU A 63 11.63 -7.93 20.42
N TYR A 64 11.13 -6.71 20.67
CA TYR A 64 11.35 -5.57 19.77
C TYR A 64 12.84 -5.18 19.71
N LYS A 65 13.55 -5.26 20.84
CA LYS A 65 15.00 -5.03 20.90
C LYS A 65 15.78 -6.06 20.06
N SER A 66 15.24 -7.26 19.86
CA SER A 66 15.85 -8.30 19.01
C SER A 66 15.65 -8.06 17.50
N LEU A 67 14.77 -7.14 17.10
CA LEU A 67 14.51 -6.79 15.69
C LEU A 67 15.57 -5.82 15.14
N THR A 68 16.80 -6.31 15.00
CA THR A 68 17.98 -5.50 14.64
C THR A 68 17.83 -4.74 13.32
N GLN A 69 17.23 -5.34 12.30
CA GLN A 69 16.98 -4.68 11.00
C GLN A 69 15.91 -3.59 11.07
N TYR A 70 14.98 -3.68 12.02
CA TYR A 70 13.97 -2.65 12.24
C TYR A 70 14.58 -1.44 12.97
N GLN A 71 15.44 -1.69 13.97
CA GLN A 71 16.13 -0.61 14.69
C GLN A 71 17.20 0.07 13.86
N LYS A 72 17.92 -0.70 13.03
CA LYS A 72 19.03 -0.22 12.20
C LYS A 72 18.81 -0.71 10.77
N PRO A 73 17.88 -0.08 10.03
CA PRO A 73 17.65 -0.44 8.64
C PRO A 73 18.89 -0.11 7.81
N VAL A 74 19.34 -1.09 7.01
CA VAL A 74 20.46 -0.94 6.07
C VAL A 74 19.91 -1.11 4.66
N ALA A 75 20.32 -0.25 3.73
CA ALA A 75 19.96 -0.37 2.33
C ALA A 75 20.79 -1.47 1.62
N PRO A 76 20.18 -2.33 0.77
CA PRO A 76 18.75 -2.43 0.52
C PRO A 76 18.02 -3.05 1.71
N LEU A 77 16.86 -2.49 2.07
CA LEU A 77 16.06 -2.97 3.19
C LEU A 77 15.57 -4.40 2.89
N ARG A 78 16.07 -5.37 3.65
CA ARG A 78 15.68 -6.78 3.54
C ARG A 78 15.22 -7.28 4.89
N ILE A 79 13.92 -7.26 5.14
CA ILE A 79 13.30 -7.78 6.36
C ILE A 79 12.71 -9.15 6.04
N SER A 80 13.07 -10.17 6.82
CA SER A 80 12.47 -11.52 6.67
C SER A 80 11.02 -11.53 7.15
N ASP A 81 10.18 -12.37 6.55
CA ASP A 81 8.79 -12.58 6.98
C ASP A 81 8.69 -12.90 8.48
N ASP A 82 9.60 -13.70 9.04
CA ASP A 82 9.61 -14.04 10.47
C ASP A 82 9.75 -12.80 11.38
N GLN A 83 10.67 -11.89 11.03
CA GLN A 83 10.85 -10.64 11.78
C GLN A 83 9.63 -9.72 11.62
N PHE A 84 9.05 -9.68 10.42
CA PHE A 84 7.85 -8.90 10.16
C PHE A 84 6.65 -9.43 10.97
N ILE A 85 6.41 -10.74 10.96
CA ILE A 85 5.34 -11.41 11.71
C ILE A 85 5.50 -11.20 13.22
N LYS A 86 6.73 -11.31 13.74
CA LYS A 86 7.04 -11.02 15.15
C LYS A 86 6.66 -9.59 15.53
N LEU A 87 7.04 -8.61 14.70
CA LEU A 87 6.68 -7.21 14.93
C LEU A 87 5.16 -6.99 14.87
N LEU A 88 4.49 -7.65 13.92
CA LEU A 88 3.06 -7.51 13.69
C LEU A 88 2.21 -8.13 14.81
N GLY A 89 2.75 -9.14 15.51
CA GLY A 89 2.08 -9.85 16.60
C GLY A 89 1.01 -10.85 16.15
N TYR A 90 0.88 -11.07 14.84
CA TYR A 90 0.03 -12.10 14.25
C TYR A 90 0.57 -12.50 12.88
N THR A 91 0.21 -13.70 12.41
CA THR A 91 0.52 -14.13 11.05
C THR A 91 -0.51 -13.52 10.10
N PRO A 92 -0.12 -12.63 9.17
CA PRO A 92 -1.04 -12.12 8.18
C PRO A 92 -1.53 -13.30 7.34
N LYS A 93 -2.81 -13.26 6.98
CA LYS A 93 -3.32 -14.25 6.01
C LYS A 93 -2.62 -13.96 4.70
N PRO A 94 -2.02 -14.96 4.04
CA PRO A 94 -1.51 -14.75 2.69
C PRO A 94 -2.67 -14.22 1.83
N ASP A 95 -2.36 -13.29 0.94
CA ASP A 95 -3.32 -12.86 -0.06
C ASP A 95 -3.85 -14.13 -0.76
N ALA A 96 -5.17 -14.21 -0.95
CA ALA A 96 -5.80 -15.30 -1.66
C ALA A 96 -5.49 -15.15 -3.16
N ILE A 97 -4.24 -15.39 -3.54
CA ILE A 97 -3.78 -15.34 -4.92
C ILE A 97 -4.31 -16.62 -5.59
N GLY A 98 -5.21 -16.44 -6.55
CA GLY A 98 -5.83 -17.54 -7.28
C GLY A 98 -7.24 -17.89 -6.79
N LYS A 99 -7.55 -19.19 -6.73
CA LYS A 99 -8.92 -19.67 -6.47
C LYS A 99 -9.22 -19.78 -4.97
N PRO A 100 -10.45 -19.49 -4.52
CA PRO A 100 -11.55 -18.97 -5.32
C PRO A 100 -11.36 -17.48 -5.62
N TYR A 101 -11.55 -17.10 -6.89
CA TYR A 101 -11.53 -15.70 -7.28
C TYR A 101 -12.69 -14.94 -6.66
N THR A 102 -12.47 -13.70 -6.27
CA THR A 102 -13.45 -12.82 -5.63
C THR A 102 -13.57 -11.50 -6.41
N MET A 103 -14.38 -10.57 -5.89
CA MET A 103 -14.46 -9.21 -6.42
C MET A 103 -13.16 -8.42 -6.27
N ASP A 104 -12.26 -8.88 -5.39
CA ASP A 104 -10.97 -8.24 -5.11
C ASP A 104 -9.83 -8.86 -5.92
N SER A 105 -10.06 -10.00 -6.58
CA SER A 105 -9.13 -10.52 -7.57
C SER A 105 -8.94 -9.53 -8.71
N THR A 106 -7.74 -9.51 -9.29
CA THR A 106 -7.35 -8.65 -10.39
C THR A 106 -7.65 -9.28 -11.75
N LEU A 107 -7.54 -8.50 -12.83
CA LEU A 107 -7.59 -9.06 -14.18
C LEU A 107 -6.42 -10.00 -14.45
N ASP A 108 -5.24 -9.76 -13.85
CA ASP A 108 -4.09 -10.65 -13.97
C ASP A 108 -4.35 -12.01 -13.31
N ASP A 109 -5.00 -12.04 -12.14
CA ASP A 109 -5.32 -13.28 -11.39
C ASP A 109 -6.18 -14.25 -12.22
N ILE A 110 -7.13 -13.71 -12.98
CA ILE A 110 -8.09 -14.52 -13.76
C ILE A 110 -7.69 -14.73 -15.21
N LYS A 111 -6.56 -14.18 -15.69
CA LYS A 111 -6.22 -14.09 -17.13
C LYS A 111 -6.19 -15.44 -17.86
N ASP A 112 -5.89 -16.52 -17.15
CA ASP A 112 -5.81 -17.86 -17.71
C ASP A 112 -7.17 -18.58 -17.78
N THR A 113 -8.20 -18.04 -17.12
CA THR A 113 -9.58 -18.52 -17.21
C THR A 113 -10.23 -18.14 -18.54
N PHE A 114 -11.27 -18.85 -18.96
CA PHE A 114 -12.00 -18.52 -20.19
C PHE A 114 -12.54 -17.09 -20.20
N ILE A 115 -13.19 -16.67 -19.10
CA ILE A 115 -13.73 -15.31 -18.98
C ILE A 115 -12.62 -14.27 -18.86
N GLY A 116 -11.51 -14.58 -18.19
CA GLY A 116 -10.36 -13.69 -18.09
C GLY A 116 -9.71 -13.42 -19.45
N LYS A 117 -9.58 -14.44 -20.31
CA LYS A 117 -9.11 -14.25 -21.69
C LYS A 117 -10.01 -13.32 -22.51
N ILE A 118 -11.31 -13.37 -22.29
CA ILE A 118 -12.28 -12.45 -22.93
C ILE A 118 -12.08 -11.03 -22.40
N LEU A 119 -12.06 -10.85 -21.08
CA LEU A 119 -11.90 -9.54 -20.44
C LEU A 119 -10.56 -8.89 -20.82
N LEU A 120 -9.48 -9.66 -20.84
CA LEU A 120 -8.15 -9.18 -21.23
C LEU A 120 -8.15 -8.62 -22.67
N LYS A 121 -8.88 -9.26 -23.59
CA LYS A 121 -9.03 -8.73 -24.96
C LYS A 121 -9.80 -7.40 -24.98
N VAL A 122 -10.89 -7.30 -24.20
CA VAL A 122 -11.69 -6.07 -24.09
C VAL A 122 -10.85 -4.93 -23.52
N VAL A 123 -10.12 -5.18 -22.43
CA VAL A 123 -9.26 -4.19 -21.76
C VAL A 123 -8.11 -3.78 -22.67
N LYS A 124 -7.45 -4.72 -23.36
CA LYS A 124 -6.40 -4.39 -24.35
C LYS A 124 -6.91 -3.51 -25.49
N ALA A 125 -8.12 -3.77 -25.99
CA ALA A 125 -8.73 -2.93 -27.02
C ALA A 125 -9.02 -1.50 -26.50
N ALA A 126 -9.54 -1.38 -25.28
CA ALA A 126 -9.78 -0.09 -24.65
C ALA A 126 -8.47 0.69 -24.40
N MET A 127 -7.43 0.02 -23.87
CA MET A 127 -6.10 0.61 -23.66
C MET A 127 -5.48 1.10 -24.96
N LYS A 128 -5.56 0.33 -26.04
CA LYS A 128 -5.06 0.76 -27.36
C LYS A 128 -5.68 2.09 -27.79
N LYS A 129 -6.97 2.29 -27.56
CA LYS A 129 -7.65 3.55 -27.88
C LYS A 129 -7.12 4.74 -27.06
N ILE A 130 -6.82 4.53 -25.78
CA ILE A 130 -6.29 5.56 -24.86
C ILE A 130 -4.82 5.88 -25.20
N LEU A 131 -4.03 4.85 -25.51
CA LEU A 131 -2.60 4.98 -25.78
C LEU A 131 -2.30 5.48 -27.20
N ASN A 132 -3.26 5.43 -28.13
CA ASN A 132 -3.11 6.04 -29.46
C ASN A 132 -2.85 7.56 -29.40
N SER A 133 -3.02 8.20 -28.25
CA SER A 133 -2.75 9.63 -28.01
C SER A 133 -1.43 9.92 -27.28
N THR A 134 -0.59 8.92 -26.97
CA THR A 134 0.69 9.14 -26.27
C THR A 134 1.73 8.05 -26.59
N ASP A 135 2.91 8.46 -27.05
CA ASP A 135 4.03 7.56 -27.39
C ASP A 135 5.01 7.29 -26.24
N ASP A 136 4.76 7.80 -25.03
CA ASP A 136 5.64 7.59 -23.88
C ASP A 136 5.63 6.12 -23.41
N PRO A 137 6.78 5.40 -23.48
CA PRO A 137 6.88 4.02 -23.02
C PRO A 137 6.56 3.82 -21.53
N THR A 138 6.85 4.80 -20.69
CA THR A 138 6.58 4.79 -19.25
C THR A 138 5.08 4.88 -19.00
N MET A 139 4.40 5.80 -19.68
CA MET A 139 2.94 5.92 -19.59
C MET A 139 2.26 4.67 -20.10
N ARG A 140 2.77 4.09 -21.19
CA ARG A 140 2.27 2.82 -21.73
C ARG A 140 2.39 1.68 -20.73
N LEU A 141 3.55 1.53 -20.09
CA LEU A 141 3.78 0.52 -19.06
C LEU A 141 2.87 0.76 -17.84
N MET A 142 2.73 2.02 -17.41
CA MET A 142 1.87 2.41 -16.29
C MET A 142 0.41 2.04 -16.57
N VAL A 143 -0.13 2.39 -17.73
CA VAL A 143 -1.52 2.07 -18.12
C VAL A 143 -1.73 0.56 -18.21
N GLU A 144 -0.78 -0.17 -18.80
CA GLU A 144 -0.88 -1.63 -18.92
C GLU A 144 -0.86 -2.31 -17.55
N LYS A 145 0.10 -1.97 -16.68
CA LYS A 145 0.19 -2.55 -15.33
C LYS A 145 -1.00 -2.19 -14.47
N SER A 146 -1.43 -0.93 -14.50
CA SER A 146 -2.60 -0.47 -13.75
C SER A 146 -3.88 -1.19 -14.19
N ALA A 147 -4.04 -1.45 -15.49
CA ALA A 147 -5.20 -2.17 -15.99
C ALA A 147 -5.20 -3.64 -15.58
N LEU A 148 -4.04 -4.30 -15.56
CA LEU A 148 -3.92 -5.71 -15.16
C LEU A 148 -4.13 -5.91 -13.66
N GLU A 149 -3.60 -5.00 -12.84
CA GLU A 149 -3.73 -5.03 -11.38
C GLU A 149 -5.06 -4.43 -10.88
N MET A 150 -5.90 -3.94 -11.79
CA MET A 150 -7.22 -3.43 -11.45
C MET A 150 -8.10 -4.57 -10.88
N PRO A 151 -8.65 -4.44 -9.66
CA PRO A 151 -9.54 -5.44 -9.09
C PRO A 151 -10.87 -5.47 -9.85
N LEU A 152 -11.50 -6.64 -9.96
CA LEU A 152 -12.72 -6.83 -10.74
C LEU A 152 -13.84 -5.87 -10.31
N ARG A 153 -13.96 -5.59 -9.00
CA ARG A 153 -14.95 -4.64 -8.44
C ARG A 153 -14.89 -3.25 -9.07
N SER A 154 -13.71 -2.79 -9.52
CA SER A 154 -13.52 -1.46 -10.10
C SER A 154 -14.23 -1.30 -11.44
N MET A 155 -14.53 -2.39 -12.16
CA MET A 155 -15.32 -2.35 -13.40
C MET A 155 -16.76 -1.87 -13.19
N LYS A 156 -17.28 -1.97 -11.96
CA LYS A 156 -18.55 -1.35 -11.58
C LYS A 156 -18.47 0.18 -11.63
N MET A 157 -17.37 0.73 -11.12
CA MET A 157 -17.17 2.19 -11.03
C MET A 157 -16.89 2.82 -12.39
N ALA A 158 -16.28 2.07 -13.31
CA ALA A 158 -16.04 2.50 -14.69
C ALA A 158 -17.32 2.54 -15.57
N GLY A 159 -18.51 2.36 -14.99
CA GLY A 159 -19.78 2.71 -15.63
C GLY A 159 -20.50 1.60 -16.41
N GLY A 160 -20.15 0.31 -16.25
CA GLY A 160 -20.63 -0.73 -17.19
C GLY A 160 -21.44 -1.90 -16.64
N LEU A 161 -21.23 -2.33 -15.39
CA LEU A 161 -21.71 -3.66 -14.94
C LEU A 161 -22.46 -3.59 -13.60
N SER A 162 -23.65 -4.22 -13.55
CA SER A 162 -24.40 -4.41 -12.31
C SER A 162 -23.72 -5.43 -11.39
N ASN A 163 -24.01 -5.39 -10.09
CA ASN A 163 -23.52 -6.37 -9.12
C ASN A 163 -23.81 -7.82 -9.58
N LYS A 164 -25.00 -8.06 -10.14
CA LYS A 164 -25.40 -9.38 -10.69
C LYS A 164 -24.45 -9.84 -11.81
N LYS A 165 -24.12 -8.96 -12.77
CA LYS A 165 -23.19 -9.30 -13.86
C LYS A 165 -21.78 -9.53 -13.34
N MET A 166 -21.35 -8.76 -12.34
CA MET A 166 -20.06 -8.96 -11.67
C MET A 166 -19.99 -10.32 -10.95
N ASP A 167 -21.06 -10.72 -10.25
CA ASP A 167 -21.16 -12.06 -9.67
C ASP A 167 -21.09 -13.14 -10.74
N GLY A 168 -21.65 -12.86 -11.93
CA GLY A 168 -21.54 -13.72 -13.10
C GLY A 168 -20.10 -13.91 -13.56
N ILE A 169 -19.34 -12.81 -13.70
CA ILE A 169 -17.91 -12.85 -14.06
C ILE A 169 -17.11 -13.65 -13.04
N VAL A 170 -17.27 -13.38 -11.75
CA VAL A 170 -16.57 -14.10 -10.67
C VAL A 170 -16.96 -15.58 -10.67
N ALA A 171 -18.23 -15.92 -10.90
CA ALA A 171 -18.69 -17.31 -11.01
C ALA A 171 -18.04 -18.02 -12.21
N LEU A 172 -17.95 -17.38 -13.37
CA LEU A 172 -17.28 -17.93 -14.56
C LEU A 172 -15.78 -18.13 -14.35
N ALA A 173 -15.10 -17.17 -13.71
CA ALA A 173 -13.67 -17.30 -13.39
C ALA A 173 -13.41 -18.51 -12.48
N ASN A 174 -14.35 -18.80 -11.59
CA ASN A 174 -14.34 -19.98 -10.73
C ASN A 174 -14.90 -21.27 -11.37
N GLY A 175 -15.18 -21.28 -12.69
CA GLY A 175 -15.68 -22.45 -13.41
C GLY A 175 -17.17 -22.77 -13.21
N LYS A 176 -17.94 -21.92 -12.51
CA LYS A 176 -19.38 -22.10 -12.27
C LYS A 176 -20.19 -21.58 -13.47
N LEU A 177 -20.11 -22.29 -14.60
CA LEU A 177 -20.66 -21.89 -15.90
C LEU A 177 -22.16 -21.51 -15.86
N PHE A 178 -23.02 -22.38 -15.32
CA PHE A 178 -24.47 -22.15 -15.29
C PHE A 178 -24.84 -20.90 -14.47
N LYS A 179 -24.29 -20.79 -13.25
CA LYS A 179 -24.51 -19.61 -12.39
C LYS A 179 -23.97 -18.35 -13.05
N GLY A 180 -22.81 -18.45 -13.68
CA GLY A 180 -22.18 -17.35 -14.40
C GLY A 180 -23.05 -16.79 -15.54
N ILE A 181 -23.50 -17.66 -16.44
CA ILE A 181 -24.35 -17.27 -17.59
C ILE A 181 -25.69 -16.72 -17.12
N LYS A 182 -26.36 -17.37 -16.15
CA LYS A 182 -27.64 -16.89 -15.57
C LYS A 182 -27.52 -15.48 -14.97
N ASN A 183 -26.35 -15.13 -14.46
CA ASN A 183 -26.10 -13.85 -13.84
C ASN A 183 -25.66 -12.75 -14.84
N LEU A 184 -25.15 -13.13 -16.01
CA LEU A 184 -24.79 -12.20 -17.09
C LEU A 184 -25.97 -11.81 -17.99
N LEU A 185 -26.94 -12.71 -18.13
CA LEU A 185 -28.24 -12.48 -18.78
C LEU A 185 -29.21 -11.75 -17.83
#